data_AF-A0A1Q7KE18-F1
#
_entry.id   AF-A0A1Q7KE18-F1
#
_cell.length_a   1.000
_cell.length_b   1.000
_cell.length_c   1.000
_cell.angle_alpha   90.00
_cell.angle_beta   90.00
_cell.angle_gamma   90.00
#
_symmetry.space_group_name_H-M   'P 1'
#
loop_
_entity.id
_entity.type
_entity.pdbx_description
1 polymer ?
#
loop_
_entity_poly.entity_id
_entity_poly.type
_entity_poly.pdbx_seq_one_letter_code
_entity_poly.pdbx_strand_id
1 'polypeptide(L)'
;MLIAACMGLVIALFLFESYTFYRYTIREPDFYVFSGARLWFFVASELSIGFAIGRLSPLPPFAAAGCIAAATVVLMLLLYQFCDSRQCYYSGPDGGSWLRLGVLLFATAATGLMGGWKSMSRQEKKSSIISAVLFGTTTAIFIGYYPIALLFGMFLTYPMALVLLAFASSAPFFFAGVGSSIFSDRIRPAVYSALISWAILSSLFASLRPEGSSMLAIMIGAGILASLLGHRIATSRRKELAIATSFSSMIALFLLGAVHPLLDAPMNLTINDRHGVIVQPTYYAGAYHDQHYFPTKRVDVGLDLGHFDSSLMGKGDFVLAGIGAQSPNCCKDGLDYGYRADILFAADGTRYLVARAWETCDQNMACSAFPWISTMHESTVPLTDNSSLVMLAMEWDDGTVETGDNWSTYSSFVAPKIENPFFDLGVIWVGSPTANPDLQNAYFYQAGVSTPNKQVQYGKITFECPSYYDKQGTKHCIPATPIIGGNSHWKVLWKWGLPNDKASVAVKGTNVTVGLG
;
A
#
# COMPACT_ATOMS: atom_id res chain seq x y z
N MET A 1 7.17 -31.32 21.93
CA MET A 1 7.60 -31.22 20.53
C MET A 1 6.65 -30.36 19.70
N LEU A 2 5.33 -30.65 19.66
CA LEU A 2 4.34 -29.81 18.97
C LEU A 2 4.32 -28.35 19.45
N ILE A 3 4.28 -28.13 20.77
CA ILE A 3 4.31 -26.78 21.37
C ILE A 3 5.58 -26.03 20.94
N ALA A 4 6.75 -26.69 20.97
CA ALA A 4 8.01 -26.08 20.54
C ALA A 4 8.01 -25.71 19.05
N ALA A 5 7.39 -26.53 18.19
CA ALA A 5 7.24 -26.22 16.77
C ALA A 5 6.28 -25.03 16.54
N CYS A 6 5.17 -24.97 17.27
CA CYS A 6 4.24 -23.82 17.23
C CYS A 6 4.87 -22.54 17.79
N MET A 7 5.73 -22.63 18.82
CA MET A 7 6.52 -21.50 19.29
C MET A 7 7.48 -20.98 18.22
N GLY A 8 7.92 -21.82 17.29
CA GLY A 8 8.70 -21.42 16.13
C GLY A 8 7.98 -20.37 15.26
N LEU A 9 6.66 -20.47 15.11
CA LEU A 9 5.83 -19.50 14.37
C LEU A 9 5.86 -18.11 15.02
N VAL A 10 6.09 -18.03 16.34
CA VAL A 10 6.22 -16.75 17.04
C VAL A 10 7.67 -16.29 17.03
N ILE A 11 8.59 -17.15 17.48
CA ILE A 11 9.98 -16.79 17.75
C ILE A 11 10.73 -16.40 16.47
N ALA A 12 10.57 -17.16 15.38
CA ALA A 12 11.30 -16.86 14.15
C ALA A 12 10.94 -15.48 13.60
N LEU A 13 9.65 -15.17 13.58
CA LEU A 13 9.11 -13.90 13.10
C LEU A 13 9.50 -12.75 14.04
N PHE A 14 9.32 -12.96 15.35
CA PHE A 14 9.64 -11.95 16.34
C PHE A 14 11.14 -11.59 16.37
N LEU A 15 12.03 -12.58 16.21
CA LEU A 15 13.47 -12.34 16.13
C LEU A 15 13.85 -11.60 14.84
N PHE A 16 13.23 -11.95 13.71
CA PHE A 16 13.46 -11.23 12.44
C PHE A 16 13.04 -9.76 12.56
N GLU A 17 11.87 -9.49 13.14
CA GLU A 17 11.41 -8.12 13.39
C GLU A 17 12.30 -7.38 14.37
N SER A 18 12.69 -8.01 15.48
CA SER A 18 13.58 -7.42 16.47
C SER A 18 14.94 -7.04 15.86
N TYR A 19 15.49 -7.92 15.01
CA TYR A 19 16.75 -7.66 14.32
C TYR A 19 16.60 -6.54 13.27
N THR A 20 15.53 -6.56 12.48
CA THR A 20 15.29 -5.53 11.47
C THR A 20 15.08 -4.16 12.12
N PHE A 21 14.32 -4.12 13.22
CA PHE A 21 14.15 -2.90 14.01
C PHE A 21 15.47 -2.43 14.65
N TYR A 22 16.30 -3.34 15.16
CA TYR A 22 17.62 -2.97 15.65
C TYR A 22 18.45 -2.26 14.55
N ARG A 23 18.50 -2.80 13.32
CA ARG A 23 19.20 -2.15 12.18
C ARG A 23 18.63 -0.76 11.87
N TYR A 24 17.31 -0.58 11.98
CA TYR A 24 16.68 0.74 11.85
C TYR A 24 17.20 1.73 12.89
N THR A 25 17.23 1.34 14.18
CA THR A 25 17.65 2.24 15.26
C THR A 25 19.09 2.72 15.15
N ILE A 26 19.97 1.91 14.55
CA ILE A 26 21.38 2.26 14.31
C ILE A 26 21.62 2.90 12.93
N ARG A 27 20.56 3.17 12.15
CA ARG A 27 20.59 3.82 10.82
C ARG A 27 21.50 3.10 9.81
N GLU A 28 21.52 1.78 9.88
CA GLU A 28 22.30 0.94 8.98
C GLU A 28 21.63 0.79 7.61
N PRO A 29 22.31 1.01 6.48
CA PRO A 29 21.73 0.88 5.14
C PRO A 29 21.10 -0.50 4.85
N ASP A 30 21.64 -1.58 5.43
CA ASP A 30 21.08 -2.93 5.27
C ASP A 30 19.64 -3.06 5.81
N PHE A 31 19.19 -2.12 6.65
CA PHE A 31 17.79 -2.05 7.08
C PHE A 31 16.84 -2.18 5.89
N TYR A 32 17.11 -1.47 4.78
CA TYR A 32 16.24 -1.47 3.59
C TYR A 32 16.15 -2.85 2.94
N VAL A 33 17.23 -3.65 2.99
CA VAL A 33 17.26 -5.02 2.46
C VAL A 33 16.39 -5.93 3.32
N PHE A 34 16.59 -5.93 4.63
CA PHE A 34 15.79 -6.77 5.56
C PHE A 34 14.32 -6.35 5.57
N SER A 35 14.09 -5.05 5.50
CA SER A 35 12.79 -4.41 5.35
C SER A 35 12.02 -4.89 4.12
N GLY A 36 12.64 -4.88 2.94
CA GLY A 36 12.04 -5.42 1.72
C GLY A 36 11.82 -6.93 1.76
N ALA A 37 12.66 -7.67 2.50
CA ALA A 37 12.56 -9.13 2.63
C ALA A 37 11.53 -9.61 3.67
N ARG A 38 11.06 -8.75 4.60
CA ARG A 38 10.16 -9.12 5.72
C ARG A 38 9.00 -10.01 5.29
N LEU A 39 8.23 -9.56 4.31
CA LEU A 39 7.04 -10.27 3.86
C LEU A 39 7.37 -11.69 3.38
N TRP A 40 8.38 -11.80 2.53
CA TRP A 40 8.79 -13.09 1.99
C TRP A 40 9.36 -14.01 3.06
N PHE A 41 10.12 -13.46 4.01
CA PHE A 41 10.59 -14.21 5.17
C PHE A 41 9.42 -14.77 5.96
N PHE A 42 8.42 -13.94 6.29
CA PHE A 42 7.24 -14.36 7.06
C PHE A 42 6.46 -15.47 6.36
N VAL A 43 6.16 -15.31 5.07
CA VAL A 43 5.46 -16.32 4.28
C VAL A 43 6.25 -17.63 4.21
N ALA A 44 7.56 -17.55 3.92
CA ALA A 44 8.40 -18.73 3.81
C ALA A 44 8.57 -19.46 5.14
N SER A 45 8.74 -18.73 6.24
CA SER A 45 8.90 -19.32 7.57
C SER A 45 7.60 -19.95 8.07
N GLU A 46 6.46 -19.25 7.95
CA GLU A 46 5.16 -19.79 8.37
C GLU A 46 4.80 -21.05 7.59
N LEU A 47 5.00 -21.04 6.26
CA LEU A 47 4.76 -22.20 5.42
C LEU A 47 5.66 -23.39 5.80
N SER A 48 6.95 -23.14 6.01
CA SER A 48 7.95 -24.17 6.34
C SER A 48 7.77 -24.75 7.74
N ILE A 49 7.55 -23.89 8.74
CA ILE A 49 7.30 -24.30 10.12
C ILE A 49 5.93 -25.00 10.21
N GLY A 50 4.90 -24.48 9.52
CA GLY A 50 3.63 -25.16 9.35
C GLY A 50 3.81 -26.59 8.80
N PHE A 51 4.58 -26.75 7.72
CA PHE A 51 4.90 -28.07 7.15
C PHE A 51 5.62 -28.97 8.17
N ALA A 52 6.59 -28.46 8.90
CA ALA A 52 7.27 -29.20 9.97
C ALA A 52 6.30 -29.62 11.08
N ILE A 53 5.42 -28.72 11.55
CA ILE A 53 4.36 -29.02 12.52
C ILE A 53 3.49 -30.16 11.97
N GLY A 54 3.08 -30.10 10.71
CA GLY A 54 2.24 -31.12 10.08
C GLY A 54 2.90 -32.49 10.05
N ARG A 55 4.20 -32.51 9.77
CA ARG A 55 5.00 -33.74 9.72
C ARG A 55 5.24 -34.35 11.10
N LEU A 56 5.39 -33.50 12.12
CA LEU A 56 5.79 -33.91 13.47
C LEU A 56 4.60 -34.07 14.42
N SER A 57 3.44 -33.51 14.08
CA SER A 57 2.25 -33.51 14.92
C SER A 57 1.63 -34.91 15.01
N PRO A 58 1.44 -35.46 16.22
CA PRO A 58 0.64 -36.66 16.41
C PRO A 58 -0.87 -36.37 16.35
N LEU A 59 -1.27 -35.09 16.39
CA LEU A 59 -2.67 -34.66 16.38
C LEU A 59 -3.24 -34.63 14.96
N PRO A 60 -4.56 -34.81 14.82
CA PRO A 60 -5.23 -34.57 13.54
C PRO A 60 -5.07 -33.09 13.12
N PRO A 61 -5.08 -32.79 11.82
CA PRO A 61 -4.72 -31.46 11.33
C PRO A 61 -5.58 -30.32 11.87
N PHE A 62 -6.88 -30.54 12.07
CA PHE A 62 -7.78 -29.54 12.63
C PHE A 62 -7.39 -29.14 14.07
N ALA A 63 -6.88 -30.08 14.87
CA ALA A 63 -6.45 -29.81 16.23
C ALA A 63 -5.09 -29.10 16.26
N ALA A 64 -4.16 -29.51 15.39
CA ALA A 64 -2.88 -28.81 15.23
C ALA A 64 -3.05 -27.39 14.68
N ALA A 65 -4.06 -27.14 13.83
CA ALA A 65 -4.42 -25.80 13.39
C ALA A 65 -4.87 -24.89 14.54
N GLY A 66 -5.48 -25.44 15.60
CA GLY A 66 -5.78 -24.69 16.82
C GLY A 66 -4.52 -24.14 17.51
N CYS A 67 -3.43 -24.91 17.53
CA CYS A 67 -2.14 -24.45 18.05
C CYS A 67 -1.52 -23.35 17.18
N ILE A 68 -1.66 -23.45 15.85
CA ILE A 68 -1.23 -22.39 14.92
C ILE A 68 -2.03 -21.12 15.20
N ALA A 69 -3.36 -21.21 15.31
CA ALA A 69 -4.21 -20.05 15.59
C ALA A 69 -3.80 -19.35 16.90
N ALA A 70 -3.53 -20.11 17.96
CA ALA A 70 -3.04 -19.57 19.22
C ALA A 70 -1.68 -18.87 19.08
N ALA A 71 -0.73 -19.49 18.37
CA ALA A 71 0.58 -18.88 18.09
C ALA A 71 0.45 -17.57 17.29
N THR A 72 -0.42 -17.56 16.26
CA THR A 72 -0.69 -16.36 15.46
C THR A 72 -1.31 -15.25 16.31
N VAL A 73 -2.26 -15.56 17.22
CA VAL A 73 -2.83 -14.57 18.14
C VAL A 73 -1.74 -13.97 19.05
N VAL A 74 -0.87 -14.80 19.61
CA VAL A 74 0.26 -14.33 20.43
C VAL A 74 1.16 -13.40 19.62
N LEU A 75 1.49 -13.78 18.38
CA LEU A 75 2.29 -12.93 17.50
C LEU A 75 1.59 -11.59 17.21
N MET A 76 0.29 -11.59 16.90
CA MET A 76 -0.45 -10.34 16.66
C MET A 76 -0.44 -9.43 17.90
N LEU A 77 -0.58 -9.99 19.10
CA LEU A 77 -0.46 -9.21 20.33
C LEU A 77 0.93 -8.60 20.51
N LEU A 78 1.99 -9.35 20.19
CA LEU A 78 3.37 -8.82 20.23
C LEU A 78 3.60 -7.70 19.21
N LEU A 79 3.03 -7.83 18.01
CA LEU A 79 3.22 -6.86 16.92
C LEU A 79 2.33 -5.61 17.04
N TYR A 80 1.15 -5.69 17.67
CA TYR A 80 0.20 -4.58 17.73
C TYR A 80 -0.04 -3.99 19.13
N GLN A 81 0.06 -4.80 20.18
CA GLN A 81 -0.39 -4.41 21.53
C GLN A 81 0.75 -4.26 22.54
N PHE A 82 1.74 -5.16 22.52
CA PHE A 82 2.81 -5.24 23.52
C PHE A 82 4.17 -4.72 23.03
N CYS A 83 4.15 -4.00 21.91
CA CYS A 83 5.28 -3.32 21.29
C CYS A 83 5.37 -1.86 21.77
N ASP A 84 6.52 -1.23 21.59
CA ASP A 84 6.61 0.24 21.72
C ASP A 84 5.74 0.91 20.65
N SER A 85 5.13 2.06 20.94
CA SER A 85 4.33 2.83 19.97
C SER A 85 5.03 3.06 18.62
N ARG A 86 6.36 3.19 18.66
CA ARG A 86 7.25 3.35 17.51
C ARG A 86 7.51 2.03 16.76
N GLN A 87 7.41 0.89 17.45
CA GLN A 87 7.67 -0.45 16.92
C GLN A 87 6.40 -1.18 16.49
N CYS A 88 5.24 -0.78 17.02
CA CYS A 88 3.98 -1.46 16.77
C CYS A 88 3.57 -1.40 15.30
N TYR A 89 2.87 -2.41 14.81
CA TYR A 89 2.31 -2.40 13.48
C TYR A 89 1.13 -1.44 13.41
N TYR A 90 0.80 -0.97 12.22
CA TYR A 90 -0.29 -0.01 12.04
C TYR A 90 -1.60 -0.75 11.76
N SER A 91 -2.64 -0.43 12.52
CA SER A 91 -3.94 -1.10 12.41
C SER A 91 -4.72 -0.71 11.15
N GLY A 92 -4.24 0.29 10.40
CA GLY A 92 -4.89 0.79 9.20
C GLY A 92 -6.06 1.74 9.53
N PRO A 93 -6.61 2.41 8.51
CA PRO A 93 -7.66 3.42 8.68
C PRO A 93 -8.98 2.85 9.22
N ASP A 94 -9.24 1.57 8.98
CA ASP A 94 -10.43 0.86 9.48
C ASP A 94 -10.12 0.00 10.72
N GLY A 95 -8.90 0.06 11.26
CA GLY A 95 -8.47 -0.70 12.43
C GLY A 95 -8.38 -2.22 12.23
N GLY A 96 -8.58 -2.73 11.01
CA GLY A 96 -8.69 -4.16 10.71
C GLY A 96 -7.39 -4.88 10.35
N SER A 97 -6.25 -4.19 10.29
CA SER A 97 -5.02 -4.72 9.71
C SER A 97 -4.45 -5.92 10.48
N TRP A 98 -4.48 -5.89 11.82
CA TRP A 98 -4.08 -7.04 12.66
C TRP A 98 -4.87 -8.32 12.34
N LEU A 99 -6.17 -8.20 12.03
CA LEU A 99 -7.01 -9.33 11.67
C LEU A 99 -6.62 -9.86 10.29
N ARG A 100 -6.40 -8.98 9.31
CA ARG A 100 -5.99 -9.38 7.95
C ARG A 100 -4.64 -10.08 7.98
N LEU A 101 -3.66 -9.52 8.71
CA LEU A 101 -2.35 -10.13 8.83
C LEU A 101 -2.43 -11.48 9.56
N GLY A 102 -3.16 -11.54 10.67
CA GLY A 102 -3.37 -12.77 11.42
C GLY A 102 -3.98 -13.87 10.55
N VAL A 103 -5.02 -13.56 9.77
CA VAL A 103 -5.64 -14.54 8.88
C VAL A 103 -4.69 -14.98 7.75
N LEU A 104 -3.88 -14.08 7.19
CA LEU A 104 -2.88 -14.42 6.18
C LEU A 104 -1.82 -15.38 6.73
N LEU A 105 -1.23 -15.07 7.87
CA LEU A 105 -0.19 -15.91 8.49
C LEU A 105 -0.76 -17.27 8.92
N PHE A 106 -1.94 -17.27 9.55
CA PHE A 106 -2.66 -18.51 9.89
C PHE A 106 -2.92 -19.37 8.65
N ALA A 107 -3.46 -18.78 7.58
CA ALA A 107 -3.74 -19.52 6.35
C ALA A 107 -2.46 -20.10 5.74
N THR A 108 -1.37 -19.33 5.73
CA THR A 108 -0.07 -19.76 5.21
C THR A 108 0.48 -20.95 6.01
N ALA A 109 0.54 -20.85 7.34
CA ALA A 109 1.01 -21.93 8.20
C ALA A 109 0.10 -23.16 8.17
N ALA A 110 -1.22 -22.96 8.13
CA ALA A 110 -2.20 -24.05 8.04
C ALA A 110 -2.12 -24.78 6.69
N THR A 111 -1.90 -24.08 5.58
CA THR A 111 -1.62 -24.72 4.28
C THR A 111 -0.35 -25.56 4.35
N GLY A 112 0.71 -25.06 4.98
CA GLY A 112 1.94 -25.82 5.24
C GLY A 112 1.69 -27.08 6.07
N LEU A 113 0.99 -26.95 7.20
CA LEU A 113 0.56 -28.03 8.09
C LEU A 113 -0.10 -29.18 7.34
N MET A 114 -1.06 -28.85 6.49
CA MET A 114 -1.80 -29.85 5.73
C MET A 114 -0.90 -30.59 4.74
N GLY A 115 0.03 -29.88 4.08
CA GLY A 115 1.05 -30.48 3.21
C GLY A 115 1.97 -31.43 3.97
N GLY A 116 2.47 -31.02 5.14
CA GLY A 116 3.35 -31.82 5.98
C GLY A 116 2.67 -33.08 6.53
N TRP A 117 1.42 -32.94 6.99
CA TRP A 117 0.64 -34.06 7.49
C TRP A 117 0.33 -35.08 6.39
N LYS A 118 0.00 -34.61 5.18
CA LYS A 118 -0.24 -35.51 4.04
C LYS A 118 1.03 -36.25 3.61
N SER A 119 2.20 -35.61 3.70
CA SER A 119 3.49 -36.26 3.43
C SER A 119 3.79 -37.41 4.39
N MET A 120 3.26 -37.40 5.61
CA MET A 120 3.39 -38.48 6.60
C MET A 120 2.37 -39.60 6.38
N SER A 121 1.17 -39.26 5.93
CA SER A 121 0.07 -40.22 5.79
C SER A 121 0.36 -41.20 4.64
N ARG A 122 1.06 -42.30 4.96
CA ARG A 122 1.25 -43.46 4.06
C ARG A 122 -0.04 -44.25 3.80
N GLN A 123 -1.17 -43.84 4.39
CA GLN A 123 -2.49 -44.48 4.19
C GLN A 123 -3.45 -43.62 3.35
N GLU A 124 -4.05 -44.27 2.36
CA GLU A 124 -4.96 -43.74 1.35
C GLU A 124 -6.36 -43.33 1.86
N LYS A 125 -6.61 -43.26 3.17
CA LYS A 125 -7.96 -42.94 3.68
C LYS A 125 -8.32 -41.47 3.46
N LYS A 126 -8.78 -41.16 2.24
CA LYS A 126 -9.46 -39.93 1.84
C LYS A 126 -10.88 -39.92 2.38
N SER A 127 -11.08 -39.53 3.64
CA SER A 127 -12.45 -39.40 4.18
C SER A 127 -12.59 -38.37 5.30
N SER A 128 -11.73 -37.34 5.34
CA SER A 128 -11.91 -36.23 6.29
C SER A 128 -12.49 -35.01 5.58
N ILE A 129 -13.81 -34.85 5.68
CA ILE A 129 -14.52 -33.68 5.15
C ILE A 129 -13.97 -32.39 5.77
N ILE A 130 -13.77 -32.38 7.09
CA ILE A 130 -13.28 -31.21 7.83
C ILE A 130 -11.89 -30.81 7.34
N SER A 131 -10.98 -31.77 7.19
CA SER A 131 -9.61 -31.49 6.71
C SER A 131 -9.62 -31.03 5.23
N ALA A 132 -10.50 -31.61 4.40
CA ALA A 132 -10.66 -31.19 3.01
C ALA A 132 -11.16 -29.75 2.89
N VAL A 133 -12.11 -29.36 3.74
CA VAL A 133 -12.60 -27.97 3.80
C VAL A 133 -11.53 -27.03 4.33
N LEU A 134 -10.88 -27.38 5.45
CA LEU A 134 -9.83 -26.56 6.06
C LEU A 134 -8.68 -26.29 5.07
N PHE A 135 -8.20 -27.31 4.37
CA PHE A 135 -7.10 -27.16 3.42
C PHE A 135 -7.49 -26.37 2.17
N GLY A 136 -8.69 -26.63 1.64
CA GLY A 136 -9.22 -25.84 0.54
C GLY A 136 -9.35 -24.36 0.92
N THR A 137 -9.91 -24.09 2.10
CA THR A 137 -10.12 -22.71 2.60
C THR A 137 -8.81 -21.95 2.81
N THR A 138 -7.87 -22.55 3.55
CA THR A 138 -6.57 -21.92 3.85
C THR A 138 -5.76 -21.66 2.59
N THR A 139 -5.80 -22.58 1.62
CA THR A 139 -5.16 -22.40 0.31
C THR A 139 -5.78 -21.25 -0.49
N ALA A 140 -7.11 -21.17 -0.55
CA ALA A 140 -7.78 -20.05 -1.23
C ALA A 140 -7.50 -18.71 -0.56
N ILE A 141 -7.45 -18.64 0.77
CA ILE A 141 -7.10 -17.40 1.48
C ILE A 141 -5.65 -17.01 1.18
N PHE A 142 -4.70 -17.93 1.31
CA PHE A 142 -3.29 -17.67 1.06
C PHE A 142 -3.04 -17.14 -0.36
N ILE A 143 -3.63 -17.78 -1.38
CA ILE A 143 -3.47 -17.37 -2.79
C ILE A 143 -4.32 -16.13 -3.12
N GLY A 144 -5.51 -16.04 -2.53
CA GLY A 144 -6.50 -15.02 -2.83
C GLY A 144 -6.26 -13.69 -2.13
N TYR A 145 -5.48 -13.66 -1.04
CA TYR A 145 -5.27 -12.46 -0.22
C TYR A 145 -4.86 -11.25 -1.05
N TYR A 146 -3.71 -11.32 -1.74
CA TYR A 146 -3.17 -10.21 -2.55
C TYR A 146 -4.07 -9.78 -3.70
N PRO A 147 -4.48 -10.66 -4.63
CA PRO A 147 -5.27 -10.22 -5.78
C PRO A 147 -6.61 -9.65 -5.35
N ILE A 148 -7.22 -10.17 -4.27
CA ILE A 148 -8.44 -9.58 -3.70
C ILE A 148 -8.13 -8.22 -3.10
N ALA A 149 -7.11 -8.11 -2.25
CA ALA A 149 -6.74 -6.85 -1.63
C ALA A 149 -6.50 -5.73 -2.66
N LEU A 150 -5.76 -6.02 -3.74
CA LEU A 150 -5.51 -5.08 -4.85
C LEU A 150 -6.80 -4.65 -5.57
N LEU A 151 -7.75 -5.57 -5.78
CA LEU A 151 -9.03 -5.25 -6.42
C LEU A 151 -9.95 -4.40 -5.54
N PHE A 152 -9.99 -4.67 -4.24
CA PHE A 152 -10.74 -3.88 -3.27
C PHE A 152 -10.10 -2.50 -3.03
N GLY A 153 -8.88 -2.25 -3.51
CA GLY A 153 -8.23 -0.94 -3.54
C GLY A 153 -8.31 -0.19 -4.88
N MET A 154 -8.36 -0.87 -6.03
CA MET A 154 -8.01 -0.24 -7.32
C MET A 154 -8.98 -0.45 -8.50
N PHE A 155 -10.20 -0.94 -8.26
CA PHE A 155 -11.08 -1.50 -9.29
C PHE A 155 -11.43 -0.59 -10.50
N LEU A 156 -11.21 0.73 -10.44
CA LEU A 156 -11.73 1.67 -11.44
C LEU A 156 -10.67 2.34 -12.32
N THR A 157 -9.38 2.14 -12.05
CA THR A 157 -8.31 2.97 -12.65
C THR A 157 -7.35 2.22 -13.58
N TYR A 158 -7.51 0.91 -13.77
CA TYR A 158 -6.54 0.10 -14.53
C TYR A 158 -7.14 -0.72 -15.68
N PRO A 159 -6.52 -0.70 -16.89
CA PRO A 159 -6.89 -1.59 -17.99
C PRO A 159 -6.71 -3.08 -17.65
N MET A 160 -5.91 -3.41 -16.62
CA MET A 160 -5.73 -4.77 -16.10
C MET A 160 -6.74 -5.17 -15.02
N ALA A 161 -7.65 -4.28 -14.59
CA ALA A 161 -8.59 -4.56 -13.51
C ALA A 161 -9.49 -5.77 -13.80
N LEU A 162 -9.93 -5.95 -15.05
CA LEU A 162 -10.72 -7.11 -15.47
C LEU A 162 -9.92 -8.43 -15.41
N VAL A 163 -8.63 -8.39 -15.75
CA VAL A 163 -7.75 -9.57 -15.69
C VAL A 163 -7.47 -9.95 -14.25
N LEU A 164 -7.16 -8.97 -13.39
CA LEU A 164 -6.98 -9.17 -11.96
C LEU A 164 -8.28 -9.68 -11.30
N LEU A 165 -9.44 -9.15 -11.70
CA LEU A 165 -10.75 -9.60 -11.24
C LEU A 165 -11.01 -11.06 -11.62
N ALA A 166 -10.80 -11.40 -12.89
CA ALA A 166 -10.94 -12.77 -13.36
C ALA A 166 -9.99 -13.71 -12.60
N PHE A 167 -8.76 -13.27 -12.35
CA PHE A 167 -7.80 -14.02 -11.57
C PHE A 167 -8.25 -14.24 -10.12
N ALA A 168 -8.58 -13.17 -9.39
CA ALA A 168 -9.00 -13.22 -7.99
C ALA A 168 -10.27 -14.06 -7.80
N SER A 169 -11.18 -14.04 -8.77
CA SER A 169 -12.43 -14.81 -8.71
C SER A 169 -12.29 -16.28 -9.09
N SER A 170 -11.18 -16.70 -9.70
CA SER A 170 -11.06 -18.06 -10.25
C SER A 170 -9.86 -18.83 -9.70
N ALA A 171 -8.64 -18.29 -9.77
CA ALA A 171 -7.44 -19.05 -9.46
C ALA A 171 -7.38 -19.54 -8.00
N PRO A 172 -7.58 -18.70 -6.97
CA PRO A 172 -7.53 -19.16 -5.57
C PRO A 172 -8.51 -20.29 -5.30
N PHE A 173 -9.71 -20.19 -5.89
CA PHE A 173 -10.78 -21.17 -5.68
C PHE A 173 -10.57 -22.45 -6.48
N PHE A 174 -9.99 -22.37 -7.68
CA PHE A 174 -9.51 -23.55 -8.39
C PHE A 174 -8.53 -24.36 -7.53
N PHE A 175 -7.54 -23.68 -6.94
CA PHE A 175 -6.58 -24.30 -6.04
C PHE A 175 -7.22 -24.83 -4.75
N ALA A 176 -8.24 -24.15 -4.20
CA ALA A 176 -9.02 -24.69 -3.10
C ALA A 176 -9.69 -26.02 -3.46
N GLY A 177 -10.27 -26.13 -4.65
CA GLY A 177 -10.87 -27.36 -5.16
C GLY A 177 -9.85 -28.49 -5.33
N VAL A 178 -8.69 -28.18 -5.93
CA VAL A 178 -7.56 -29.12 -6.02
C VAL A 178 -7.13 -29.57 -4.62
N GLY A 179 -6.95 -28.63 -3.69
CA GLY A 179 -6.55 -28.90 -2.32
C GLY A 179 -7.54 -29.81 -1.59
N SER A 180 -8.83 -29.47 -1.61
CA SER A 180 -9.88 -30.29 -0.99
C SER A 180 -9.88 -31.73 -1.52
N SER A 181 -9.62 -31.93 -2.81
CA SER A 181 -9.56 -33.26 -3.43
C SER A 181 -8.45 -34.18 -2.89
N ILE A 182 -7.42 -33.61 -2.27
CA ILE A 182 -6.32 -34.36 -1.65
C ILE A 182 -6.83 -35.17 -0.44
N PHE A 183 -7.84 -34.66 0.26
CA PHE A 183 -8.37 -35.21 1.50
C PHE A 183 -9.77 -35.84 1.37
N SER A 184 -10.50 -35.54 0.30
CA SER A 184 -11.81 -36.12 0.02
C SER A 184 -12.12 -36.17 -1.47
N ASP A 185 -12.64 -37.29 -1.97
CA ASP A 185 -13.13 -37.38 -3.37
C ASP A 185 -14.55 -36.81 -3.53
N ARG A 186 -15.24 -36.49 -2.42
CA ARG A 186 -16.57 -35.88 -2.46
C ARG A 186 -16.48 -34.45 -2.99
N ILE A 187 -17.51 -34.03 -3.71
CA ILE A 187 -17.58 -32.68 -4.31
C ILE A 187 -17.96 -31.58 -3.29
N ARG A 188 -18.67 -31.94 -2.21
CA ARG A 188 -19.16 -30.97 -1.21
C ARG A 188 -18.03 -30.15 -0.54
N PRO A 189 -16.90 -30.73 -0.12
CA PRO A 189 -15.78 -29.95 0.43
C PRO A 189 -15.24 -28.86 -0.51
N ALA A 190 -15.22 -29.08 -1.82
CA ALA A 190 -14.78 -28.08 -2.78
C ALA A 190 -15.73 -26.86 -2.79
N VAL A 191 -17.04 -27.11 -2.75
CA VAL A 191 -18.06 -26.05 -2.65
C VAL A 191 -17.96 -25.29 -1.32
N TYR A 192 -17.88 -26.01 -0.20
CA TYR A 192 -17.77 -25.38 1.12
C TYR A 192 -16.48 -24.57 1.27
N SER A 193 -15.36 -25.05 0.74
CA SER A 193 -14.10 -24.30 0.75
C SER A 193 -14.24 -22.99 -0.01
N ALA A 194 -14.87 -23.02 -1.19
CA ALA A 194 -15.10 -21.80 -1.96
C ALA A 194 -16.00 -20.80 -1.24
N LEU A 195 -17.13 -21.26 -0.68
CA LEU A 195 -18.07 -20.42 0.06
C LEU A 195 -17.44 -19.78 1.30
N ILE A 196 -16.76 -20.58 2.12
CA ILE A 196 -16.13 -20.10 3.37
C ILE A 196 -14.99 -19.14 3.05
N SER A 197 -14.14 -19.47 2.07
CA SER A 197 -13.05 -18.58 1.66
C SER A 197 -13.57 -17.25 1.16
N TRP A 198 -14.63 -17.27 0.36
CA TRP A 198 -15.30 -16.05 -0.09
C TRP A 198 -15.84 -15.24 1.07
N ALA A 199 -16.57 -15.86 1.99
CA ALA A 199 -17.10 -15.17 3.16
C ALA A 199 -15.98 -14.48 3.95
N ILE A 200 -14.88 -15.20 4.24
CA ILE A 200 -13.74 -14.65 4.99
C ILE A 200 -13.07 -13.50 4.22
N LEU A 201 -12.70 -13.71 2.96
CA LEU A 201 -12.01 -12.69 2.15
C LEU A 201 -12.91 -11.46 1.96
N SER A 202 -14.22 -11.66 1.74
CA SER A 202 -15.17 -10.55 1.67
C SER A 202 -15.23 -9.78 2.99
N SER A 203 -15.36 -10.46 4.12
CA SER A 203 -15.42 -9.82 5.43
C SER A 203 -14.14 -9.05 5.78
N LEU A 204 -12.96 -9.56 5.40
CA LEU A 204 -11.68 -8.91 5.68
C LEU A 204 -11.48 -7.58 4.94
N PHE A 205 -12.11 -7.43 3.77
CA PHE A 205 -11.92 -6.28 2.88
C PHE A 205 -13.21 -5.45 2.67
N ALA A 206 -14.35 -5.86 3.24
CA ALA A 206 -15.64 -5.18 3.08
C ALA A 206 -15.63 -3.73 3.58
N SER A 207 -14.94 -3.47 4.69
CA SER A 207 -14.79 -2.13 5.27
C SER A 207 -14.06 -1.15 4.35
N LEU A 208 -13.25 -1.66 3.41
CA LEU A 208 -12.43 -0.82 2.53
C LEU A 208 -13.18 -0.38 1.27
N ARG A 209 -14.34 -0.96 0.92
CA ARG A 209 -15.24 -0.50 -0.18
C ARG A 209 -16.71 -0.93 -0.02
N PRO A 210 -17.63 -0.02 0.29
CA PRO A 210 -19.06 -0.30 0.32
C PRO A 210 -19.71 -0.50 -1.06
N GLU A 211 -19.14 0.09 -2.12
CA GLU A 211 -19.80 0.25 -3.43
C GLU A 211 -19.61 -0.93 -4.41
N GLY A 212 -18.79 -1.93 -4.06
CA GLY A 212 -18.52 -3.12 -4.89
C GLY A 212 -19.40 -4.35 -4.61
N SER A 213 -20.43 -4.21 -3.76
CA SER A 213 -21.24 -5.32 -3.24
C SER A 213 -21.97 -6.17 -4.30
N SER A 214 -22.29 -5.60 -5.46
CA SER A 214 -22.95 -6.31 -6.56
C SER A 214 -22.01 -7.26 -7.32
N MET A 215 -20.72 -6.94 -7.40
CA MET A 215 -19.72 -7.81 -8.06
C MET A 215 -19.38 -9.03 -7.21
N LEU A 216 -19.50 -8.92 -5.88
CA LEU A 216 -19.29 -10.03 -4.95
C LEU A 216 -20.18 -11.25 -5.26
N ALA A 217 -21.45 -11.04 -5.63
CA ALA A 217 -22.36 -12.13 -5.97
C ALA A 217 -21.90 -12.91 -7.22
N ILE A 218 -21.42 -12.21 -8.25
CA ILE A 218 -20.89 -12.81 -9.48
C ILE A 218 -19.59 -13.56 -9.19
N MET A 219 -18.72 -12.97 -8.37
CA MET A 219 -17.43 -13.59 -7.99
C MET A 219 -17.61 -14.85 -7.15
N ILE A 220 -18.61 -14.91 -6.26
CA ILE A 220 -18.95 -16.13 -5.51
C ILE A 220 -19.31 -17.26 -6.47
N GLY A 221 -20.18 -17.01 -7.45
CA GLY A 221 -20.57 -17.99 -8.46
C GLY A 221 -19.38 -18.51 -9.27
N ALA A 222 -18.53 -17.59 -9.75
CA ALA A 222 -17.31 -17.93 -10.49
C ALA A 222 -16.34 -18.76 -9.63
N GLY A 223 -16.14 -18.39 -8.37
CA GLY A 223 -15.25 -19.12 -7.45
C GLY A 223 -15.74 -20.54 -7.15
N ILE A 224 -17.05 -20.74 -6.96
CA ILE A 224 -17.61 -22.09 -6.80
C ILE A 224 -17.35 -22.93 -8.05
N LEU A 225 -17.64 -22.41 -9.24
CA LEU A 225 -17.39 -23.11 -10.50
C LEU A 225 -15.90 -23.46 -10.68
N ALA A 226 -15.00 -22.52 -10.37
CA ALA A 226 -13.56 -22.75 -10.43
C ALA A 226 -13.11 -23.84 -9.45
N SER A 227 -13.63 -23.85 -8.23
CA SER A 227 -13.35 -24.90 -7.23
C SER A 227 -13.85 -26.27 -7.68
N LEU A 228 -15.07 -26.34 -8.24
CA LEU A 228 -15.60 -27.58 -8.82
C LEU A 228 -14.74 -28.09 -9.97
N LEU A 229 -14.24 -27.18 -10.82
CA LEU A 229 -13.34 -27.51 -11.92
C LEU A 229 -12.00 -28.08 -11.39
N GLY A 230 -11.38 -27.40 -10.41
CA GLY A 230 -10.14 -27.87 -9.77
C GLY A 230 -10.30 -29.26 -9.15
N HIS A 231 -11.39 -29.49 -8.42
CA HIS A 231 -11.72 -30.79 -7.84
C HIS A 231 -11.89 -31.88 -8.91
N ARG A 232 -12.65 -31.59 -9.98
CA ARG A 232 -12.92 -32.54 -11.06
C ARG A 232 -11.65 -32.94 -11.81
N ILE A 233 -10.76 -31.99 -12.05
CA ILE A 233 -9.49 -32.26 -12.75
C ILE A 233 -8.57 -33.11 -11.86
N ALA A 234 -8.44 -32.75 -10.58
CA ALA A 234 -7.59 -33.44 -9.62
C ALA A 234 -8.06 -34.86 -9.24
N THR A 235 -9.35 -35.16 -9.46
CA THR A 235 -9.92 -36.52 -9.29
C THR A 235 -9.91 -37.36 -10.57
N SER A 236 -9.48 -36.79 -11.71
CA SER A 236 -9.38 -37.53 -12.99
C SER A 236 -8.12 -38.39 -13.11
N ARG A 237 -8.07 -39.28 -14.12
CA ARG A 237 -6.90 -40.14 -14.43
C ARG A 237 -5.57 -39.38 -14.64
N ARG A 238 -5.61 -38.07 -14.92
CA ARG A 238 -4.41 -37.23 -15.10
C ARG A 238 -4.04 -36.44 -13.84
N LYS A 239 -4.28 -37.03 -12.66
CA LYS A 239 -4.06 -36.40 -11.36
C LYS A 239 -2.64 -35.85 -11.16
N GLU A 240 -1.60 -36.55 -11.59
CA GLU A 240 -0.21 -36.08 -11.43
C GLU A 240 0.10 -34.89 -12.35
N LEU A 241 -0.34 -34.94 -13.61
CA LEU A 241 -0.20 -33.81 -14.52
C LEU A 241 -0.99 -32.60 -14.04
N ALA A 242 -2.18 -32.81 -13.48
CA ALA A 242 -3.02 -31.76 -12.91
C ALA A 242 -2.42 -31.12 -11.66
N ILE A 243 -1.84 -31.92 -10.76
CA ILE A 243 -1.15 -31.41 -9.57
C ILE A 243 0.13 -30.69 -9.99
N ALA A 244 0.89 -31.22 -10.95
CA ALA A 244 2.10 -30.59 -11.45
C ALA A 244 1.82 -29.29 -12.22
N THR A 245 0.79 -29.23 -13.06
CA THR A 245 0.37 -27.99 -13.72
C THR A 245 -0.25 -27.02 -12.73
N SER A 246 -0.97 -27.49 -11.72
CA SER A 246 -1.46 -26.66 -10.63
C SER A 246 -0.27 -26.04 -9.88
N PHE A 247 0.69 -26.83 -9.39
CA PHE A 247 1.90 -26.31 -8.72
C PHE A 247 2.73 -25.39 -9.62
N SER A 248 2.93 -25.76 -10.88
CA SER A 248 3.70 -24.94 -11.84
C SER A 248 2.98 -23.63 -12.17
N SER A 249 1.66 -23.65 -12.29
CA SER A 249 0.85 -22.43 -12.43
C SER A 249 0.86 -21.63 -11.14
N MET A 250 0.81 -22.25 -9.97
CA MET A 250 0.87 -21.55 -8.67
C MET A 250 2.23 -20.87 -8.51
N ILE A 251 3.33 -21.55 -8.87
CA ILE A 251 4.68 -20.99 -8.90
C ILE A 251 4.79 -19.91 -9.98
N ALA A 252 4.27 -20.11 -11.18
CA ALA A 252 4.30 -19.10 -12.24
C ALA A 252 3.45 -17.87 -11.87
N LEU A 253 2.33 -18.05 -11.17
CA LEU A 253 1.44 -16.99 -10.69
C LEU A 253 2.00 -16.29 -9.45
N PHE A 254 2.66 -17.03 -8.57
CA PHE A 254 3.43 -16.48 -7.44
C PHE A 254 4.67 -15.75 -7.95
N LEU A 255 5.31 -16.23 -9.01
CA LEU A 255 6.39 -15.54 -9.71
C LEU A 255 5.85 -14.31 -10.45
N LEU A 256 4.68 -14.36 -11.08
CA LEU A 256 4.00 -13.17 -11.62
C LEU A 256 3.63 -12.17 -10.53
N GLY A 257 3.20 -12.65 -9.36
CA GLY A 257 2.99 -11.85 -8.15
C GLY A 257 4.27 -11.44 -7.44
N ALA A 258 5.43 -12.04 -7.75
CA ALA A 258 6.77 -11.67 -7.27
C ALA A 258 7.52 -10.80 -8.30
N VAL A 259 7.07 -10.79 -9.56
CA VAL A 259 7.33 -9.77 -10.59
C VAL A 259 6.54 -8.48 -10.26
N HIS A 260 6.12 -8.35 -9.00
CA HIS A 260 5.50 -7.21 -8.33
C HIS A 260 6.11 -5.84 -8.59
N PRO A 261 7.40 -5.66 -8.94
CA PRO A 261 7.87 -4.33 -9.39
C PRO A 261 7.09 -3.77 -10.59
N LEU A 262 6.33 -4.59 -11.32
CA LEU A 262 5.42 -4.19 -12.40
C LEU A 262 3.96 -3.92 -11.93
N LEU A 263 3.57 -4.39 -10.74
CA LEU A 263 2.28 -4.12 -10.07
C LEU A 263 2.39 -3.08 -8.95
N ASP A 264 3.61 -2.70 -8.56
CA ASP A 264 3.99 -1.39 -8.02
C ASP A 264 3.75 -0.27 -9.07
N ALA A 265 2.70 -0.42 -9.87
CA ALA A 265 2.10 0.67 -10.59
C ALA A 265 1.58 1.64 -9.51
N PRO A 266 1.89 2.94 -9.62
CA PRO A 266 1.56 3.93 -8.60
C PRO A 266 0.12 3.72 -8.17
N MET A 267 -0.11 3.39 -6.90
CA MET A 267 -1.46 3.27 -6.38
C MET A 267 -2.11 4.64 -6.49
N ASN A 268 -2.80 4.84 -7.60
CA ASN A 268 -3.46 6.07 -7.93
C ASN A 268 -4.63 6.21 -6.96
N LEU A 269 -4.65 7.36 -6.30
CA LEU A 269 -5.72 7.82 -5.42
C LEU A 269 -7.09 7.41 -5.97
N THR A 270 -7.87 6.72 -5.13
CA THR A 270 -9.29 6.47 -5.39
C THR A 270 -10.14 7.57 -4.80
N ILE A 271 -11.05 8.07 -5.64
CA ILE A 271 -12.06 9.09 -5.37
C ILE A 271 -13.07 8.56 -4.32
N ASN A 272 -13.43 9.38 -3.32
CA ASN A 272 -14.64 9.17 -2.53
C ASN A 272 -15.59 10.36 -2.75
N ASP A 273 -16.55 10.16 -3.65
CA ASP A 273 -17.32 11.21 -4.33
C ASP A 273 -18.50 11.77 -3.51
N ARG A 274 -18.38 11.80 -2.17
CA ARG A 274 -19.49 12.25 -1.29
C ARG A 274 -19.25 13.56 -0.56
N HIS A 275 -18.02 14.09 -0.54
CA HIS A 275 -17.71 15.38 0.11
C HIS A 275 -16.80 16.31 -0.71
N GLY A 276 -16.56 16.02 -1.98
CA GLY A 276 -16.17 17.05 -2.93
C GLY A 276 -14.72 17.56 -2.93
N VAL A 277 -13.73 16.88 -2.31
CA VAL A 277 -12.33 17.02 -2.73
C VAL A 277 -11.58 15.69 -2.48
N ILE A 278 -11.17 15.01 -3.56
CA ILE A 278 -9.88 14.33 -3.81
C ILE A 278 -9.89 14.09 -5.33
N VAL A 279 -9.19 14.93 -6.10
CA VAL A 279 -9.11 14.74 -7.56
C VAL A 279 -7.74 14.19 -7.94
N GLN A 280 -7.66 12.87 -8.12
CA GLN A 280 -6.52 12.18 -8.73
C GLN A 280 -6.96 10.82 -9.33
N PRO A 281 -6.21 10.27 -10.31
CA PRO A 281 -4.89 10.72 -10.77
C PRO A 281 -4.94 12.05 -11.52
N THR A 282 -4.03 12.96 -11.15
CA THR A 282 -3.72 14.18 -11.91
C THR A 282 -2.39 14.01 -12.62
N TYR A 283 -2.18 14.82 -13.65
CA TYR A 283 -0.88 14.98 -14.30
C TYR A 283 -0.09 16.05 -13.56
N TYR A 284 1.13 15.72 -13.15
CA TYR A 284 1.99 16.57 -12.33
C TYR A 284 3.25 17.03 -13.09
N ALA A 285 3.62 18.29 -12.88
CA ALA A 285 4.91 18.85 -13.29
C ALA A 285 5.37 19.89 -12.26
N GLY A 286 6.68 19.93 -11.97
CA GLY A 286 7.20 20.79 -10.93
C GLY A 286 8.71 20.67 -10.76
N ALA A 287 9.19 20.83 -9.53
CA ALA A 287 10.57 20.60 -9.17
C ALA A 287 10.68 19.98 -7.77
N TYR A 288 11.86 19.43 -7.49
CA TYR A 288 12.22 18.82 -6.21
C TYR A 288 13.55 19.36 -5.69
N HIS A 289 13.84 19.03 -4.43
CA HIS A 289 15.14 19.30 -3.82
C HIS A 289 16.06 18.07 -3.91
N ASP A 290 17.25 18.22 -4.47
CA ASP A 290 18.18 17.12 -4.77
C ASP A 290 19.34 16.95 -3.76
N GLN A 291 19.40 17.77 -2.71
CA GLN A 291 20.44 17.62 -1.69
C GLN A 291 20.21 16.39 -0.81
N HIS A 292 21.25 16.01 -0.07
CA HIS A 292 21.15 14.92 0.89
C HIS A 292 20.08 15.23 1.94
N TYR A 293 19.35 14.19 2.31
CA TYR A 293 18.34 14.17 3.36
C TYR A 293 18.61 15.05 4.60
N PHE A 294 17.66 15.90 4.98
CA PHE A 294 17.64 16.60 6.27
C PHE A 294 16.23 17.00 6.75
N PRO A 295 16.01 17.16 8.07
CA PRO A 295 14.72 17.59 8.61
C PRO A 295 14.61 19.11 8.81
N THR A 296 13.41 19.67 8.59
CA THR A 296 13.01 21.07 8.89
C THR A 296 11.69 21.12 9.65
N LYS A 297 11.38 22.19 10.36
CA LYS A 297 10.04 22.40 10.93
C LYS A 297 9.07 23.11 9.99
N ARG A 298 9.60 23.78 8.97
CA ARG A 298 8.82 24.68 8.13
C ARG A 298 9.32 24.68 6.70
N VAL A 299 8.36 24.73 5.79
CA VAL A 299 8.56 24.94 4.36
C VAL A 299 7.59 25.99 3.84
N ASP A 300 8.02 26.78 2.87
CA ASP A 300 7.14 27.75 2.20
C ASP A 300 7.45 27.91 0.71
N VAL A 301 6.61 28.65 0.01
CA VAL A 301 6.80 29.06 -1.38
C VAL A 301 5.98 30.31 -1.69
N GLY A 302 6.47 31.16 -2.59
CA GLY A 302 5.65 32.17 -3.26
C GLY A 302 5.12 31.68 -4.60
N LEU A 303 3.84 31.85 -4.89
CA LEU A 303 3.24 31.51 -6.18
C LEU A 303 2.92 32.79 -6.95
N ASP A 304 3.70 33.06 -7.99
CA ASP A 304 3.41 34.10 -8.97
C ASP A 304 2.49 33.54 -10.07
N LEU A 305 1.29 34.12 -10.10
CA LEU A 305 0.14 33.80 -10.93
C LEU A 305 -0.05 34.83 -12.06
N GLY A 306 0.86 35.79 -12.24
CA GLY A 306 0.72 36.89 -13.20
C GLY A 306 0.60 36.46 -14.67
N HIS A 307 0.96 35.21 -14.97
CA HIS A 307 0.86 34.60 -16.31
C HIS A 307 -0.07 33.38 -16.36
N PHE A 308 -0.87 33.17 -15.33
CA PHE A 308 -1.89 32.12 -15.27
C PHE A 308 -3.26 32.69 -15.66
N ASP A 309 -3.95 32.04 -16.59
CA ASP A 309 -5.26 32.48 -17.08
C ASP A 309 -6.32 31.42 -16.81
N SER A 310 -7.09 31.62 -15.73
CA SER A 310 -8.20 30.74 -15.36
C SER A 310 -9.38 30.81 -16.34
N SER A 311 -9.46 31.84 -17.21
CA SER A 311 -10.54 31.94 -18.20
C SER A 311 -10.43 30.91 -19.32
N LEU A 312 -9.24 30.31 -19.48
CA LEU A 312 -8.98 29.24 -20.45
C LEU A 312 -9.43 27.85 -19.95
N MET A 313 -9.91 27.75 -18.70
CA MET A 313 -10.32 26.50 -18.09
C MET A 313 -11.72 26.08 -18.53
N GLY A 314 -11.87 24.84 -18.99
CA GLY A 314 -13.14 24.26 -19.40
C GLY A 314 -13.96 23.75 -18.21
N LYS A 315 -15.25 23.49 -18.42
CA LYS A 315 -16.13 22.95 -17.38
C LYS A 315 -15.62 21.57 -16.90
N GLY A 316 -15.30 21.47 -15.61
CA GLY A 316 -14.74 20.26 -15.00
C GLY A 316 -13.21 20.24 -14.94
N ASP A 317 -12.54 21.26 -15.49
CA ASP A 317 -11.10 21.45 -15.32
C ASP A 317 -10.77 22.05 -13.95
N PHE A 318 -9.55 21.79 -13.49
CA PHE A 318 -8.98 22.40 -12.30
C PHE A 318 -7.46 22.50 -12.41
N VAL A 319 -6.86 23.37 -11.60
CA VAL A 319 -5.41 23.42 -11.40
C VAL A 319 -5.14 23.46 -9.91
N LEU A 320 -4.28 22.56 -9.44
CA LEU A 320 -3.75 22.59 -8.07
C LEU A 320 -2.28 23.00 -8.15
N ALA A 321 -1.91 24.11 -7.55
CA ALA A 321 -0.53 24.60 -7.55
C ALA A 321 -0.07 24.85 -6.11
N GLY A 322 1.07 24.28 -5.72
CA GLY A 322 1.53 24.42 -4.35
C GLY A 322 2.79 23.65 -4.01
N ILE A 323 2.97 23.44 -2.72
CA ILE A 323 4.08 22.69 -2.12
C ILE A 323 3.58 21.43 -1.44
N GLY A 324 4.41 20.39 -1.53
CA GLY A 324 4.24 19.15 -0.79
C GLY A 324 5.53 18.78 -0.07
N ALA A 325 5.38 18.23 1.12
CA ALA A 325 6.45 17.67 1.91
C ALA A 325 6.03 16.33 2.51
N GLN A 326 7.01 15.53 2.89
CA GLN A 326 6.79 14.28 3.63
C GLN A 326 7.36 14.42 5.04
N SER A 327 6.76 13.72 6.00
CA SER A 327 7.28 13.68 7.37
C SER A 327 8.33 12.59 7.53
N PRO A 328 9.33 12.78 8.42
CA PRO A 328 10.36 11.82 8.64
C PRO A 328 9.87 10.53 9.21
N ASN A 329 10.41 9.46 8.60
CA ASN A 329 10.76 8.23 9.29
C ASN A 329 9.69 7.94 10.33
N CYS A 330 8.45 7.79 9.85
CA CYS A 330 7.43 7.18 10.67
C CYS A 330 8.09 5.92 11.23
N CYS A 331 7.99 5.75 12.55
CA CYS A 331 8.79 4.73 13.21
C CYS A 331 8.46 3.29 12.70
N LYS A 332 7.42 3.18 11.86
CA LYS A 332 6.92 2.01 11.16
C LYS A 332 7.36 2.05 9.69
N ASP A 333 8.26 1.15 9.35
CA ASP A 333 8.69 0.85 7.99
C ASP A 333 7.53 0.83 6.97
N GLY A 334 7.61 1.71 5.97
CA GLY A 334 6.71 1.82 4.82
C GLY A 334 5.27 2.18 5.17
N LEU A 335 5.01 2.71 6.36
CA LEU A 335 4.03 3.77 6.51
C LEU A 335 4.69 5.05 5.98
N ASP A 336 3.97 6.06 5.55
CA ASP A 336 4.51 7.34 5.10
C ASP A 336 3.41 8.39 5.29
N TYR A 337 3.79 9.63 5.53
CA TYR A 337 2.86 10.72 5.70
C TYR A 337 3.19 11.85 4.73
N GLY A 338 2.18 12.24 3.95
CA GLY A 338 2.27 13.30 2.95
C GLY A 338 1.45 14.51 3.35
N TYR A 339 2.01 15.68 3.07
CA TYR A 339 1.45 16.99 3.39
C TYR A 339 1.43 17.87 2.16
N ARG A 340 0.33 18.59 1.93
CA ARG A 340 0.24 19.62 0.89
C ARG A 340 -0.47 20.86 1.38
N ALA A 341 0.04 21.99 0.88
CA ALA A 341 -0.67 23.26 0.78
C ALA A 341 -0.69 23.67 -0.69
N ASP A 342 -1.88 23.83 -1.26
CA ASP A 342 -2.08 24.22 -2.66
C ASP A 342 -3.12 25.34 -2.79
N ILE A 343 -3.08 26.04 -3.92
CA ILE A 343 -4.20 26.81 -4.44
C ILE A 343 -4.92 25.97 -5.48
N LEU A 344 -6.23 25.79 -5.28
CA LEU A 344 -7.13 25.21 -6.26
C LEU A 344 -7.76 26.33 -7.10
N PHE A 345 -7.51 26.29 -8.40
CA PHE A 345 -8.23 27.08 -9.39
C PHE A 345 -9.35 26.23 -9.96
N ALA A 346 -10.59 26.70 -9.81
CA ALA A 346 -11.76 26.05 -10.39
C ALA A 346 -12.10 26.67 -11.75
N ALA A 347 -12.80 25.89 -12.58
CA ALA A 347 -13.22 26.32 -13.91
C ALA A 347 -14.15 27.55 -13.94
N ASP A 348 -14.81 27.88 -12.82
CA ASP A 348 -15.65 29.08 -12.68
C ASP A 348 -14.84 30.33 -12.29
N GLY A 349 -13.51 30.23 -12.24
CA GLY A 349 -12.60 31.32 -11.87
C GLY A 349 -12.43 31.50 -10.37
N THR A 350 -13.12 30.72 -9.53
CA THR A 350 -12.93 30.77 -8.08
C THR A 350 -11.60 30.12 -7.68
N ARG A 351 -11.02 30.64 -6.59
CA ARG A 351 -9.76 30.18 -6.03
C ARG A 351 -9.99 29.70 -4.61
N TYR A 352 -9.34 28.61 -4.22
CA TYR A 352 -9.40 28.09 -2.86
C TYR A 352 -8.01 27.76 -2.34
N LEU A 353 -7.76 28.06 -1.08
CA LEU A 353 -6.66 27.48 -0.31
C LEU A 353 -7.06 26.06 0.09
N VAL A 354 -6.21 25.10 -0.24
CA VAL A 354 -6.43 23.68 0.04
C VAL A 354 -5.27 23.17 0.88
N ALA A 355 -5.58 22.58 2.02
CA ALA A 355 -4.63 21.87 2.87
C ALA A 355 -5.03 20.40 2.92
N ARG A 356 -4.07 19.50 2.67
CA ARG A 356 -4.30 18.06 2.66
C ARG A 356 -3.18 17.35 3.39
N ALA A 357 -3.55 16.37 4.20
CA ALA A 357 -2.62 15.41 4.76
C ALA A 357 -3.17 14.00 4.60
N TRP A 358 -2.28 13.06 4.32
CA TRP A 358 -2.64 11.66 4.18
C TRP A 358 -1.55 10.77 4.73
N GLU A 359 -1.95 9.56 5.05
CA GLU A 359 -1.06 8.46 5.34
C GLU A 359 -1.12 7.44 4.22
N THR A 360 0.04 6.91 3.86
CA THR A 360 0.23 5.86 2.87
C THR A 360 0.93 4.69 3.52
N CYS A 361 0.57 3.49 3.10
CA CYS A 361 1.21 2.28 3.55
C CYS A 361 1.58 1.43 2.33
N ASP A 362 2.81 0.98 2.29
CA ASP A 362 3.34 0.09 1.26
C ASP A 362 2.89 -1.36 1.49
N GLN A 363 3.17 -2.22 0.51
CA GLN A 363 2.97 -3.67 0.63
C GLN A 363 4.06 -4.31 1.52
N ASN A 364 4.14 -3.89 2.78
CA ASN A 364 5.06 -4.42 3.76
C ASN A 364 4.32 -5.03 4.95
N MET A 365 5.05 -5.77 5.79
CA MET A 365 4.46 -6.47 6.94
C MET A 365 3.85 -5.54 8.01
N ALA A 366 4.46 -4.38 8.27
CA ALA A 366 3.94 -3.39 9.22
C ALA A 366 2.59 -2.81 8.79
N CYS A 367 2.32 -2.84 7.47
CA CYS A 367 1.06 -2.49 6.81
C CYS A 367 0.14 -3.71 6.58
N SER A 368 0.38 -4.83 7.26
CA SER A 368 -0.34 -6.10 7.05
C SER A 368 -0.25 -6.67 5.65
N ALA A 369 0.84 -6.36 4.96
CA ALA A 369 1.10 -6.78 3.59
C ALA A 369 0.01 -6.35 2.61
N PHE A 370 -0.63 -5.22 2.89
CA PHE A 370 -1.66 -4.61 2.07
C PHE A 370 -1.32 -3.13 1.89
N PRO A 371 -1.16 -2.65 0.65
CA PRO A 371 -0.90 -1.25 0.42
C PRO A 371 -2.21 -0.45 0.43
N TRP A 372 -2.20 0.74 1.03
CA TRP A 372 -3.37 1.61 1.12
C TRP A 372 -2.96 3.07 1.33
N ILE A 373 -3.91 3.98 1.12
CA ILE A 373 -3.79 5.41 1.39
C ILE A 373 -5.05 5.87 2.11
N SER A 374 -4.92 6.78 3.07
CA SER A 374 -6.04 7.36 3.80
C SER A 374 -5.82 8.85 4.04
N THR A 375 -6.86 9.65 3.79
CA THR A 375 -6.85 11.08 4.13
C THR A 375 -6.95 11.25 5.63
N MET A 376 -5.97 11.92 6.22
CA MET A 376 -5.97 12.29 7.64
C MET A 376 -6.63 13.65 7.87
N HIS A 377 -6.40 14.57 6.95
CA HIS A 377 -6.88 15.94 7.05
C HIS A 377 -7.16 16.54 5.68
N GLU A 378 -8.21 17.33 5.62
CA GLU A 378 -8.57 18.10 4.44
C GLU A 378 -9.29 19.39 4.85
N SER A 379 -8.84 20.49 4.30
CA SER A 379 -9.48 21.79 4.46
C SER A 379 -9.47 22.54 3.14
N THR A 380 -10.59 23.19 2.83
CA THR A 380 -10.76 24.02 1.64
C THR A 380 -11.39 25.33 2.06
N VAL A 381 -10.68 26.44 1.82
CA VAL A 381 -11.11 27.79 2.22
C VAL A 381 -11.09 28.70 0.99
N PRO A 382 -12.17 29.45 0.69
CA PRO A 382 -12.18 30.40 -0.43
C PRO A 382 -11.06 31.43 -0.29
N LEU A 383 -10.27 31.61 -1.35
CA LEU A 383 -9.29 32.68 -1.45
C LEU A 383 -9.97 33.90 -2.06
N THR A 384 -10.26 34.91 -1.24
CA THR A 384 -10.98 36.13 -1.64
C THR A 384 -10.07 37.19 -2.25
N ASP A 385 -8.76 37.03 -2.13
CA ASP A 385 -7.76 37.92 -2.70
C ASP A 385 -7.42 37.52 -4.15
N ASN A 386 -7.41 38.50 -5.04
CA ASN A 386 -7.01 38.36 -6.44
C ASN A 386 -5.53 38.68 -6.68
N SER A 387 -4.72 38.78 -5.63
CA SER A 387 -3.28 39.00 -5.72
C SER A 387 -2.63 38.07 -6.74
N SER A 388 -1.69 38.62 -7.52
CA SER A 388 -0.87 37.86 -8.45
C SER A 388 0.22 37.06 -7.73
N LEU A 389 0.55 37.40 -6.48
CA LEU A 389 1.50 36.66 -5.65
C LEU A 389 0.80 36.14 -4.39
N VAL A 390 0.88 34.83 -4.17
CA VAL A 390 0.31 34.18 -2.98
C VAL A 390 1.39 33.37 -2.29
N MET A 391 1.60 33.60 -1.00
CA MET A 391 2.57 32.84 -0.20
C MET A 391 1.86 31.66 0.48
N LEU A 392 2.41 30.46 0.35
CA LEU A 392 1.94 29.25 1.05
C LEU A 392 3.05 28.75 1.97
N ALA A 393 2.67 28.32 3.17
CA ALA A 393 3.59 27.74 4.14
C ALA A 393 2.94 26.55 4.86
N MET A 394 3.77 25.61 5.28
CA MET A 394 3.43 24.51 6.19
C MET A 394 4.45 24.51 7.33
N GLU A 395 3.97 24.41 8.57
CA GLU A 395 4.80 24.46 9.77
C GLU A 395 4.34 23.44 10.82
N TRP A 396 5.31 22.83 11.50
CA TRP A 396 5.07 22.00 12.68
C TRP A 396 5.12 22.83 13.96
N ASP A 397 4.00 22.85 14.69
CA ASP A 397 3.90 23.46 16.02
C ASP A 397 3.35 22.46 17.05
N ASP A 398 4.17 22.09 18.04
CA ASP A 398 3.82 21.18 19.14
C ASP A 398 3.02 19.90 18.77
N GLY A 399 3.36 19.28 17.62
CA GLY A 399 2.70 18.06 17.12
C GLY A 399 1.43 18.31 16.29
N THR A 400 1.15 19.58 16.00
CA THR A 400 0.15 20.05 15.05
C THR A 400 0.85 20.46 13.77
N VAL A 401 0.23 20.21 12.62
CA VAL A 401 0.66 20.81 11.35
C VAL A 401 -0.29 21.95 11.02
N GLU A 402 0.30 23.13 10.84
CA GLU A 402 -0.41 24.34 10.45
C GLU A 402 -0.07 24.70 9.00
N THR A 403 -1.06 25.17 8.26
CA THR A 403 -0.88 25.76 6.94
C THR A 403 -1.22 27.24 6.99
N GLY A 404 -0.22 28.09 6.73
CA GLY A 404 -0.23 29.53 6.96
C GLY A 404 1.11 30.03 7.50
N ASP A 405 1.27 31.35 7.57
CA ASP A 405 2.42 32.03 8.20
C ASP A 405 1.90 32.95 9.33
N ASN A 406 2.77 33.73 9.96
CA ASN A 406 2.53 34.90 10.83
C ASN A 406 1.46 35.90 10.31
N TRP A 407 0.87 35.68 9.13
CA TRP A 407 -0.11 36.52 8.46
C TRP A 407 -1.54 35.94 8.50
N SER A 408 -1.72 34.60 8.54
CA SER A 408 -3.00 33.90 8.85
C SER A 408 -2.91 32.37 8.68
N THR A 409 -3.25 31.60 9.72
CA THR A 409 -3.46 30.15 9.63
C THR A 409 -4.84 29.85 9.04
N TYR A 410 -4.91 29.14 7.91
CA TYR A 410 -6.19 28.78 7.27
C TYR A 410 -6.62 27.33 7.54
N SER A 411 -5.71 26.52 8.10
CA SER A 411 -5.98 25.14 8.46
C SER A 411 -4.93 24.63 9.44
N SER A 412 -5.35 23.79 10.40
CA SER A 412 -4.48 23.06 11.31
C SER A 412 -5.07 21.69 11.65
N PHE A 413 -4.20 20.71 11.90
CA PHE A 413 -4.62 19.40 12.39
C PHE A 413 -3.57 18.76 13.30
N VAL A 414 -4.04 17.99 14.28
CA VAL A 414 -3.16 17.25 15.20
C VAL A 414 -2.67 15.99 14.50
N ALA A 415 -1.35 15.88 14.33
CA ALA A 415 -0.77 14.76 13.64
C ALA A 415 -0.73 13.49 14.51
N PRO A 416 -0.70 12.28 13.92
CA PRO A 416 -0.54 11.05 14.68
C PRO A 416 0.68 11.07 15.60
N LYS A 417 0.52 10.63 16.85
CA LYS A 417 1.60 10.62 17.87
C LYS A 417 2.88 9.87 17.47
N ILE A 418 2.80 9.04 16.44
CA ILE A 418 3.95 8.29 15.93
C ILE A 418 4.88 9.16 15.06
N GLU A 419 4.38 10.26 14.50
CA GLU A 419 5.19 11.11 13.65
C GLU A 419 6.23 11.91 14.42
N ASN A 420 7.31 12.21 13.72
CA ASN A 420 8.28 13.18 14.15
C ASN A 420 7.80 14.57 13.69
N PRO A 421 7.85 15.61 14.55
CA PRO A 421 7.33 16.94 14.24
C PRO A 421 8.28 17.75 13.35
N PHE A 422 8.61 17.19 12.18
CA PHE A 422 9.48 17.75 11.18
C PHE A 422 8.97 17.35 9.79
N PHE A 423 9.39 18.07 8.76
CA PHE A 423 9.31 17.64 7.37
C PHE A 423 10.70 17.20 6.92
N ASP A 424 10.75 16.15 6.12
CA ASP A 424 11.98 15.72 5.46
C ASP A 424 12.14 16.40 4.12
N LEU A 425 13.35 16.85 3.86
CA LEU A 425 13.77 17.47 2.61
C LEU A 425 14.94 16.69 2.03
N GLY A 426 15.14 16.87 0.73
CA GLY A 426 16.23 16.27 -0.02
C GLY A 426 15.91 14.87 -0.53
N VAL A 427 16.98 14.08 -0.71
CA VAL A 427 16.94 12.79 -1.38
C VAL A 427 17.63 11.70 -0.59
N ILE A 428 16.96 10.55 -0.52
CA ILE A 428 17.59 9.27 -0.13
C ILE A 428 17.74 8.40 -1.37
N TRP A 429 18.93 7.81 -1.54
CA TRP A 429 19.13 6.76 -2.54
C TRP A 429 18.57 5.44 -2.00
N VAL A 430 17.63 4.86 -2.75
CA VAL A 430 16.84 3.68 -2.32
C VAL A 430 17.34 2.38 -2.98
N GLY A 431 18.15 2.49 -4.04
CA GLY A 431 19.06 1.45 -4.53
C GLY A 431 18.51 0.04 -4.77
N SER A 432 18.31 -0.30 -6.05
CA SER A 432 18.55 -1.66 -6.56
C SER A 432 19.37 -1.56 -7.85
N PRO A 433 20.46 -2.34 -8.03
CA PRO A 433 21.30 -2.29 -9.22
C PRO A 433 20.59 -2.72 -10.51
N THR A 434 19.38 -3.26 -10.42
CA THR A 434 18.56 -3.69 -11.57
C THR A 434 17.31 -2.82 -11.80
N ALA A 435 17.06 -1.80 -10.98
CA ALA A 435 15.91 -0.92 -11.12
C ALA A 435 16.19 0.26 -12.09
N ASN A 436 15.15 0.70 -12.79
CA ASN A 436 15.16 1.90 -13.63
C ASN A 436 15.79 3.09 -12.85
N PRO A 437 16.76 3.83 -13.39
CA PRO A 437 17.37 5.00 -12.74
C PRO A 437 16.37 6.01 -12.17
N ASP A 438 15.22 6.20 -12.83
CA ASP A 438 14.15 7.10 -12.38
C ASP A 438 13.45 6.62 -11.09
N LEU A 439 13.71 5.37 -10.69
CA LEU A 439 13.13 4.69 -9.53
C LEU A 439 14.16 4.43 -8.43
N GLN A 440 15.28 5.15 -8.39
CA GLN A 440 16.34 4.92 -7.39
C GLN A 440 16.39 5.95 -6.28
N ASN A 441 15.57 7.01 -6.36
CA ASN A 441 15.63 8.15 -5.46
C ASN A 441 14.26 8.47 -4.84
N ALA A 442 14.32 8.75 -3.55
CA ALA A 442 13.25 9.22 -2.68
C ALA A 442 13.26 10.75 -2.60
N TYR A 443 12.27 11.45 -3.14
CA TYR A 443 12.21 12.93 -3.04
C TYR A 443 11.21 13.35 -1.95
N PHE A 444 11.65 14.00 -0.88
CA PHE A 444 10.76 14.31 0.26
C PHE A 444 10.08 15.69 0.17
N TYR A 445 10.50 16.54 -0.78
CA TYR A 445 9.93 17.87 -1.00
C TYR A 445 9.70 18.16 -2.48
N GLN A 446 8.55 18.75 -2.80
CA GLN A 446 8.18 19.15 -4.16
C GLN A 446 7.39 20.45 -4.21
N ALA A 447 7.59 21.23 -5.26
CA ALA A 447 6.76 22.38 -5.62
C ALA A 447 6.31 22.21 -7.07
N GLY A 448 5.01 22.38 -7.36
CA GLY A 448 4.53 22.20 -8.72
C GLY A 448 3.02 22.20 -8.88
N VAL A 449 2.59 21.79 -10.07
CA VAL A 449 1.21 21.89 -10.55
C VAL A 449 0.63 20.53 -10.90
N SER A 450 -0.62 20.30 -10.52
CA SER A 450 -1.45 19.13 -10.81
C SER A 450 -2.67 19.52 -11.65
N THR A 451 -2.95 18.76 -12.72
CA THR A 451 -4.04 19.03 -13.68
C THR A 451 -4.84 17.75 -14.01
N PRO A 452 -6.12 17.85 -14.44
CA PRO A 452 -6.93 16.69 -14.82
C PRO A 452 -6.47 16.02 -16.12
N ASN A 453 -5.83 16.79 -17.02
CA ASN A 453 -5.36 16.31 -18.32
C ASN A 453 -3.91 16.75 -18.58
N LYS A 454 -3.18 15.98 -19.39
CA LYS A 454 -1.84 16.32 -19.88
C LYS A 454 -1.86 17.57 -20.74
N GLN A 455 -2.85 17.65 -21.63
CA GLN A 455 -2.97 18.74 -22.59
C GLN A 455 -3.90 19.81 -22.04
N VAL A 456 -3.28 20.79 -21.37
CA VAL A 456 -3.97 21.97 -20.86
C VAL A 456 -3.20 23.21 -21.26
N GLN A 457 -3.92 24.28 -21.60
CA GLN A 457 -3.33 25.54 -22.06
C GLN A 457 -3.84 26.69 -21.18
N TYR A 458 -3.32 26.77 -19.95
CA TYR A 458 -3.77 27.75 -18.95
C TYR A 458 -2.70 28.78 -18.60
N GLY A 459 -1.59 28.81 -19.33
CA GLY A 459 -0.49 29.76 -19.12
C GLY A 459 0.61 29.19 -18.22
N LYS A 460 1.14 30.00 -17.31
CA LYS A 460 2.32 29.65 -16.50
C LYS A 460 2.15 30.06 -15.04
N ILE A 461 2.66 29.22 -14.14
CA ILE A 461 2.76 29.51 -12.71
C ILE A 461 4.24 29.46 -12.34
N THR A 462 4.72 30.47 -11.62
CA THR A 462 6.09 30.52 -11.10
C THR A 462 6.10 30.35 -9.59
N PHE A 463 6.87 29.38 -9.11
CA PHE A 463 7.16 29.14 -7.71
C PHE A 463 8.43 29.91 -7.35
N GLU A 464 8.26 31.02 -6.65
CA GLU A 464 9.32 31.89 -6.16
C GLU A 464 9.92 31.36 -4.86
N CYS A 465 11.23 31.12 -4.85
CA CYS A 465 11.99 30.64 -3.69
C CYS A 465 11.19 29.59 -2.86
N PRO A 466 10.90 28.39 -3.41
CA PRO A 466 10.53 27.25 -2.56
C PRO A 466 11.59 27.15 -1.46
N SER A 467 11.21 27.14 -0.19
CA SER A 467 12.17 27.37 0.90
C SER A 467 11.94 26.49 2.12
N TYR A 468 12.97 26.41 2.96
CA TYR A 468 12.93 25.81 4.28
C TYR A 468 13.57 26.72 5.32
N TYR A 469 13.31 26.42 6.59
CA TYR A 469 13.91 27.14 7.72
C TYR A 469 14.86 26.22 8.47
N ASP A 470 16.09 26.68 8.70
CA ASP A 470 17.02 25.93 9.55
C ASP A 470 16.59 25.97 11.03
N LYS A 471 17.33 25.25 11.88
CA LYS A 471 17.06 25.19 13.32
C LYS A 471 17.19 26.55 14.02
N GLN A 472 17.85 27.52 13.38
CA GLN A 472 18.04 28.88 13.86
C GLN A 472 16.94 29.82 13.36
N GLY A 473 16.00 29.34 12.53
CA GLY A 473 14.91 30.12 11.96
C GLY A 473 15.32 30.94 10.73
N THR A 474 16.46 30.63 10.11
CA THR A 474 16.90 31.30 8.88
C THR A 474 16.25 30.65 7.68
N LYS A 475 15.65 31.47 6.80
CA LYS A 475 15.06 31.02 5.53
C LYS A 475 16.13 30.72 4.49
N HIS A 476 16.04 29.57 3.84
CA HIS A 476 16.92 29.13 2.76
C HIS A 476 16.10 28.73 1.54
N CYS A 477 16.33 29.38 0.39
CA CYS A 477 15.72 28.97 -0.86
C CYS A 477 16.32 27.64 -1.34
N ILE A 478 15.47 26.73 -1.75
CA ILE A 478 15.78 25.38 -2.20
C ILE A 478 16.33 25.45 -3.64
N PRO A 479 17.55 24.96 -3.89
CA PRO A 479 17.99 24.63 -5.24
C PRO A 479 17.06 23.56 -5.81
N ALA A 480 16.45 23.88 -6.95
CA ALA A 480 15.37 23.10 -7.51
C ALA A 480 15.84 22.36 -8.77
N THR A 481 15.56 21.06 -8.85
CA THR A 481 15.80 20.27 -10.06
C THR A 481 14.44 19.96 -10.71
N PRO A 482 14.26 20.17 -12.02
CA PRO A 482 12.97 19.98 -12.66
C PRO A 482 12.53 18.52 -12.60
N ILE A 483 11.22 18.29 -12.46
CA ILE A 483 10.62 16.97 -12.51
C ILE A 483 9.34 16.96 -13.34
N ILE A 484 9.25 15.96 -14.21
CA ILE A 484 8.08 15.69 -15.05
C ILE A 484 7.45 14.41 -14.48
N GLY A 485 6.37 14.58 -13.73
CA GLY A 485 5.80 13.56 -12.85
C GLY A 485 6.16 13.78 -11.38
N GLY A 486 5.32 13.32 -10.46
CA GLY A 486 5.55 13.50 -9.03
C GLY A 486 6.15 12.25 -8.42
N ASN A 487 7.47 12.06 -8.44
CA ASN A 487 8.11 10.93 -7.73
C ASN A 487 8.43 11.36 -6.30
N SER A 488 7.96 10.67 -5.26
CA SER A 488 8.28 11.01 -3.86
C SER A 488 8.06 9.83 -2.97
N HIS A 489 9.10 9.32 -2.33
CA HIS A 489 9.02 7.94 -1.88
C HIS A 489 9.96 7.56 -0.76
N TRP A 490 9.49 6.87 0.27
CA TRP A 490 10.21 5.69 0.77
C TRP A 490 9.95 4.52 -0.20
N LYS A 491 10.96 3.69 -0.53
CA LYS A 491 10.84 2.47 -1.40
C LYS A 491 10.33 2.60 -2.85
N VAL A 492 9.99 3.80 -3.30
CA VAL A 492 9.68 4.13 -4.71
C VAL A 492 8.28 3.69 -5.22
N LEU A 493 7.30 3.62 -4.32
CA LEU A 493 5.97 3.02 -4.62
C LEU A 493 4.82 4.02 -4.91
N TRP A 494 4.89 5.27 -4.41
CA TRP A 494 3.78 6.25 -4.44
C TRP A 494 4.05 7.60 -5.14
N LYS A 495 3.27 7.98 -6.14
CA LYS A 495 3.49 9.23 -6.89
C LYS A 495 2.50 10.33 -6.50
N TRP A 496 2.94 11.59 -6.47
CA TRP A 496 2.04 12.75 -6.33
C TRP A 496 1.19 12.98 -7.59
N GLY A 497 1.53 12.35 -8.71
CA GLY A 497 0.76 12.42 -9.95
C GLY A 497 1.48 11.76 -11.12
N LEU A 498 0.73 11.46 -12.18
CA LEU A 498 1.27 10.91 -13.41
C LEU A 498 2.14 11.97 -14.13
N PRO A 499 3.15 11.56 -14.92
CA PRO A 499 3.96 12.52 -15.68
C PRO A 499 3.11 13.37 -16.62
N ASN A 500 3.22 14.70 -16.47
CA ASN A 500 2.74 15.65 -17.47
C ASN A 500 3.83 15.98 -18.49
N ASP A 501 4.07 15.08 -19.44
CA ASP A 501 5.07 15.25 -20.51
C ASP A 501 4.77 16.37 -21.52
N LYS A 502 3.62 17.04 -21.36
CA LYS A 502 3.24 18.22 -22.16
C LYS A 502 3.46 19.53 -21.42
N ALA A 503 3.63 19.50 -20.09
CA ALA A 503 4.04 20.68 -19.35
C ALA A 503 5.53 20.98 -19.60
N SER A 504 5.88 22.27 -19.60
CA SER A 504 7.27 22.72 -19.59
C SER A 504 7.67 23.09 -18.17
N VAL A 505 8.87 22.71 -17.74
CA VAL A 505 9.45 23.11 -16.46
C VAL A 505 10.76 23.84 -16.72
N ALA A 506 10.85 25.08 -16.25
CA ALA A 506 12.07 25.88 -16.32
C ALA A 506 12.51 26.26 -14.91
N VAL A 507 13.79 26.06 -14.60
CA VAL A 507 14.40 26.51 -13.33
C VAL A 507 15.37 27.64 -13.63
N LYS A 508 15.21 28.79 -12.94
CA LYS A 508 16.10 29.95 -13.03
C LYS A 508 16.49 30.41 -11.64
N GLY A 509 17.74 30.13 -11.24
CA GLY A 509 18.16 30.30 -9.86
C GLY A 509 17.38 29.33 -8.97
N THR A 510 16.63 29.84 -8.01
CA THR A 510 15.75 29.05 -7.12
C THR A 510 14.29 29.08 -7.54
N ASN A 511 13.94 29.83 -8.60
CA ASN A 511 12.57 29.93 -9.07
C ASN A 511 12.25 28.82 -10.07
N VAL A 512 11.06 28.25 -9.97
CA VAL A 512 10.57 27.16 -10.81
C VAL A 512 9.34 27.64 -11.56
N THR A 513 9.38 27.67 -12.89
CA THR A 513 8.23 28.03 -13.71
C THR A 513 7.68 26.78 -14.38
N VAL A 514 6.39 26.49 -14.14
CA VAL A 514 5.64 25.42 -14.81
C VAL A 514 4.73 26.05 -15.85
N GLY A 515 4.98 25.73 -17.12
CA GLY A 515 4.13 26.13 -18.24
C GLY A 515 3.15 25.03 -18.63
N LEU A 516 1.87 25.38 -18.63
CA LEU A 516 0.73 24.58 -19.07
C LEU A 516 0.35 25.06 -20.48
N GLY A 517 0.94 24.45 -21.52
CA GLY A 517 0.85 24.92 -22.91
C GLY A 517 1.10 23.85 -23.96
#